data_AF-A0A1C6EKC9-F1
#
_entry.id   AF-A0A1C6EKC9-F1
#
_cell.length_a   1.000
_cell.length_b   1.000
_cell.length_c   1.000
_cell.angle_alpha   90.00
_cell.angle_beta   90.00
_cell.angle_gamma   90.00
#
_symmetry.space_group_name_H-M   'P 1'
#
loop_
_entity.id
_entity.type
_entity.pdbx_description
1 polymer ?
#
loop_
_entity_poly.entity_id
_entity_poly.type
_entity_poly.pdbx_seq_one_letter_code
_entity_poly.pdbx_strand_id
1 'polypeptide(L)'
;MCGGINLSQCIPVADDDNGKTPKNKIIFPSLLYNTGRVISYSVIGFLLGGMGMLLTGGGGMGIPLLLQGILKIIAGLFMVIMGINMLGWITLLRKFQIRFPQRLTDKINKKRRRENRPFFVGLLNGLMPCGPMQSMQIIALGSGNPVSGAAAMLMFSLGTVPLMLGFGSLDTSEAENTESDAEKEETVVYETPAVENGEISINADTLTSNPMYINYDSNGTNIQLIAVKGSDGTPRLSLNTCQVCNPSPRAYFKEQNGRLVCQNCGNVFTTDSVGETTGGCNPMYIDYKNTDGKLTVSVADLDTYADQFASWDGPVK
;
A
#
# COMPACT_ATOMS: atom_id res chain seq x y z
N MET A 1 -6.19 -3.88 7.41
CA MET A 1 -4.79 -4.16 7.01
C MET A 1 -4.70 -5.22 5.90
N CYS A 2 -5.08 -6.49 6.13
CA CYS A 2 -4.94 -7.54 5.10
C CYS A 2 -5.76 -7.30 3.81
N GLY A 3 -6.92 -6.64 3.92
CA GLY A 3 -7.76 -6.27 2.76
C GLY A 3 -7.09 -5.27 1.82
N GLY A 4 -6.56 -4.15 2.35
CA GLY A 4 -5.84 -3.16 1.53
C GLY A 4 -4.57 -3.73 0.87
N ILE A 5 -3.87 -4.63 1.56
CA ILE A 5 -2.72 -5.35 0.97
C ILE A 5 -3.20 -6.29 -0.14
N ASN A 6 -4.29 -7.04 0.07
CA ASN A 6 -4.84 -7.92 -0.97
C ASN A 6 -5.22 -7.10 -2.21
N LEU A 7 -5.96 -6.00 -2.04
CA LEU A 7 -6.35 -5.09 -3.13
C LEU A 7 -5.13 -4.54 -3.89
N SER A 8 -4.12 -4.06 -3.18
CA SER A 8 -2.86 -3.60 -3.80
C SER A 8 -2.16 -4.70 -4.61
N GLN A 9 -2.23 -5.96 -4.18
CA GLN A 9 -1.62 -7.07 -4.92
C GLN A 9 -2.50 -7.60 -6.07
N CYS A 10 -3.81 -7.33 -6.06
CA CYS A 10 -4.77 -7.82 -7.07
C CYS A 10 -4.90 -6.90 -8.28
N ILE A 11 -4.48 -5.64 -8.17
CA ILE A 11 -4.58 -4.71 -9.29
C ILE A 11 -3.49 -5.05 -10.31
N PRO A 12 -3.87 -5.44 -11.54
CA PRO A 12 -2.91 -5.81 -12.56
C PRO A 12 -2.07 -4.58 -12.91
N VAL A 13 -0.76 -4.65 -12.70
CA VAL A 13 0.17 -3.68 -13.28
C VAL A 13 0.09 -3.88 -14.79
N ALA A 14 -0.58 -2.96 -15.49
CA ALA A 14 -0.62 -2.93 -16.94
C ALA A 14 0.82 -3.05 -17.47
N ASP A 15 1.06 -4.10 -18.25
CA ASP A 15 2.24 -4.17 -19.08
C ASP A 15 1.92 -3.35 -20.32
N ASP A 16 2.81 -2.45 -20.71
CA ASP A 16 2.76 -1.77 -22.00
C ASP A 16 2.57 -2.86 -23.07
N ASP A 17 1.39 -2.94 -23.70
CA ASP A 17 1.21 -2.93 -25.17
C ASP A 17 -0.18 -3.36 -25.67
N ASN A 18 -1.14 -3.79 -24.85
CA ASN A 18 -2.49 -4.06 -25.36
C ASN A 18 -3.51 -4.02 -24.22
N GLY A 19 -4.39 -3.01 -24.25
CA GLY A 19 -5.40 -2.66 -23.23
C GLY A 19 -6.50 -3.70 -22.97
N LYS A 20 -6.16 -4.98 -22.86
CA LYS A 20 -7.06 -6.06 -22.43
C LYS A 20 -6.36 -6.89 -21.36
N THR A 21 -6.68 -6.62 -20.09
CA THR A 21 -6.27 -7.47 -18.98
C THR A 21 -7.25 -8.65 -18.85
N PRO A 22 -6.86 -9.90 -19.18
CA PRO A 22 -7.75 -11.05 -19.01
C PRO A 22 -8.09 -11.23 -17.53
N LYS A 23 -9.34 -11.64 -17.21
CA LYS A 23 -9.84 -11.91 -15.85
C LYS A 23 -8.89 -12.80 -15.02
N ASN A 24 -8.15 -13.70 -15.67
CA ASN A 24 -7.11 -14.55 -15.04
C ASN A 24 -5.94 -13.75 -14.43
N LYS A 25 -5.58 -12.58 -14.95
CA LYS A 25 -4.50 -11.74 -14.41
C LYS A 25 -4.90 -10.96 -13.15
N ILE A 26 -6.19 -10.92 -12.80
CA ILE A 26 -6.72 -10.24 -11.62
C ILE A 26 -6.89 -11.24 -10.46
N ILE A 27 -7.38 -12.45 -10.76
CA ILE A 27 -7.63 -13.50 -9.76
C ILE A 27 -6.33 -14.19 -9.32
N PHE A 28 -5.39 -14.38 -10.24
CA PHE A 28 -4.14 -15.12 -9.98
C PHE A 28 -3.25 -14.47 -8.90
N PRO A 29 -3.03 -13.14 -8.87
CA PRO A 29 -2.33 -12.49 -7.77
C PRO A 29 -3.02 -12.65 -6.41
N SER A 30 -4.36 -12.58 -6.37
CA SER A 30 -5.13 -12.80 -5.15
C SER A 30 -4.99 -14.21 -4.62
N LEU A 31 -5.03 -15.20 -5.53
CA LEU A 31 -4.84 -16.60 -5.19
C LEU A 31 -3.43 -16.84 -4.64
N LEU A 32 -2.38 -16.35 -5.32
CA LEU A 32 -1.00 -16.42 -4.86
C LEU A 32 -0.81 -15.80 -3.47
N TYR A 33 -1.39 -14.62 -3.22
CA TYR A 33 -1.33 -13.97 -1.91
C TYR A 33 -2.00 -14.79 -0.82
N ASN A 34 -3.22 -15.29 -1.06
CA ASN A 34 -3.95 -16.09 -0.08
C ASN A 34 -3.29 -17.46 0.15
N THR A 35 -2.72 -18.09 -0.88
CA THR A 35 -1.92 -19.31 -0.73
C THR A 35 -0.69 -19.05 0.15
N GLY A 36 0.02 -17.94 -0.08
CA GLY A 36 1.14 -17.53 0.79
C GLY A 36 0.71 -17.32 2.24
N ARG A 37 -0.46 -16.70 2.47
CA ARG A 37 -1.03 -16.51 3.81
C ARG A 37 -1.34 -17.83 4.52
N VAL A 38 -2.04 -18.74 3.84
CA VAL A 38 -2.39 -20.06 4.40
C VAL A 38 -1.13 -20.80 4.82
N ILE A 39 -0.11 -20.85 3.94
CA ILE A 39 1.16 -21.50 4.25
C ILE A 39 1.84 -20.84 5.46
N SER A 40 1.94 -19.51 5.48
CA SER A 40 2.59 -18.81 6.59
C SER A 40 1.88 -19.01 7.93
N TYR A 41 0.54 -18.96 7.95
CA TYR A 41 -0.24 -19.09 9.18
C TYR A 41 -0.16 -20.52 9.70
N SER A 42 -0.23 -21.53 8.82
CA SER A 42 -0.06 -22.93 9.21
C SER A 42 1.33 -23.22 9.78
N VAL A 43 2.39 -22.68 9.16
CA VAL A 43 3.77 -22.83 9.68
C VAL A 43 3.91 -22.17 11.05
N ILE A 44 3.38 -20.96 11.22
CA ILE A 44 3.42 -20.27 12.53
C ILE A 44 2.61 -21.04 13.58
N GLY A 45 1.43 -21.56 13.21
CA GLY A 45 0.62 -22.41 14.08
C GLY A 45 1.35 -23.68 14.51
N PHE A 46 2.07 -24.31 13.59
CA PHE A 46 2.91 -25.48 13.89
C PHE A 46 4.02 -25.14 14.91
N LEU A 47 4.75 -24.05 14.67
CA LEU A 47 5.82 -23.60 15.56
C LEU A 47 5.31 -23.25 16.96
N LEU A 48 4.20 -22.50 17.04
CA LEU A 48 3.59 -22.12 18.32
C LEU A 48 3.00 -23.33 19.05
N GLY A 49 2.32 -24.24 18.35
CA GLY A 49 1.83 -25.49 18.95
C GLY A 49 2.97 -26.36 19.49
N GLY A 50 4.10 -26.42 18.79
CA GLY A 50 5.31 -27.09 19.26
C GLY A 50 5.97 -26.40 20.46
N MET A 51 6.02 -25.07 20.47
CA MET A 51 6.45 -24.31 21.65
C MET A 51 5.54 -24.59 22.85
N GLY A 52 4.23 -24.67 22.64
CA GLY A 52 3.26 -25.05 23.66
C GLY A 52 3.55 -26.44 24.23
N MET A 53 3.84 -27.41 23.35
CA MET A 53 4.19 -28.78 23.73
C MET A 53 5.45 -28.85 24.60
N LEU A 54 6.46 -28.04 24.27
CA LEU A 54 7.71 -27.97 25.02
C LEU A 54 7.48 -27.39 26.43
N LEU A 55 6.66 -26.34 26.53
CA LEU A 55 6.33 -25.68 27.80
C LEU A 55 5.49 -26.56 28.73
N THR A 56 4.74 -27.52 28.18
CA THR A 56 3.87 -28.43 28.93
C THR A 56 4.49 -29.80 29.18
N GLY A 57 5.78 -29.97 28.85
CA GLY A 57 6.52 -31.22 29.07
C GLY A 57 6.04 -32.39 28.22
N GLY A 58 5.38 -32.13 27.08
CA GLY A 58 4.90 -33.16 26.15
C GLY A 58 3.65 -33.92 26.62
N GLY A 59 3.07 -33.57 27.77
CA GLY A 59 1.94 -34.28 28.37
C GLY A 59 0.57 -33.99 27.75
N GLY A 60 0.50 -33.20 26.67
CA GLY A 60 -0.76 -32.80 26.02
C GLY A 60 -1.69 -31.94 26.87
N MET A 61 -1.32 -31.66 28.12
CA MET A 61 -2.02 -30.75 29.02
C MET A 61 -1.71 -29.33 28.55
N GLY A 62 -2.68 -28.66 27.93
CA GLY A 62 -2.50 -27.31 27.39
C GLY A 62 -1.99 -26.31 28.43
N ILE A 63 -1.50 -25.16 27.96
CA ILE A 63 -0.95 -24.10 28.82
C ILE A 63 -2.00 -23.64 29.84
N PRO A 64 -1.64 -23.43 31.13
CA PRO A 64 -2.59 -22.97 32.15
C PRO A 64 -3.32 -21.71 31.73
N LEU A 65 -4.63 -21.68 31.99
CA LEU A 65 -5.55 -20.62 31.58
C LEU A 65 -5.10 -19.23 32.05
N LEU A 66 -4.45 -19.18 33.21
CA LEU A 66 -3.92 -17.97 33.84
C LEU A 66 -2.79 -17.36 33.00
N LEU A 67 -1.88 -18.19 32.46
CA LEU A 67 -0.79 -17.72 31.61
C LEU A 67 -1.30 -17.27 30.23
N GLN A 68 -2.27 -17.99 29.66
CA GLN A 68 -2.95 -17.56 28.43
C GLN A 68 -3.66 -16.20 28.62
N GLY A 69 -4.27 -15.97 29.79
CA GLY A 69 -4.91 -14.71 30.15
C GLY A 69 -3.91 -13.56 30.19
N ILE A 70 -2.76 -13.74 30.85
CA ILE A 70 -1.69 -12.73 30.93
C ILE A 70 -1.16 -12.39 29.52
N LEU A 71 -0.87 -13.40 28.69
CA LEU A 71 -0.42 -13.21 27.31
C LEU A 71 -1.44 -12.41 26.47
N LYS A 72 -2.74 -12.70 26.61
CA LYS A 72 -3.81 -11.95 25.93
C LYS A 72 -3.89 -10.48 26.37
N ILE A 73 -3.73 -10.21 27.67
CA ILE A 73 -3.73 -8.84 28.20
C ILE A 73 -2.54 -8.04 27.66
N ILE A 74 -1.34 -8.63 27.66
CA ILE A 74 -0.13 -7.98 27.12
C ILE A 74 -0.28 -7.68 25.62
N ALA A 75 -0.76 -8.66 24.84
CA ALA A 75 -1.04 -8.53 23.42
C ALA A 75 -2.08 -7.43 23.13
N GLY A 76 -3.16 -7.40 23.91
CA GLY A 76 -4.22 -6.38 23.81
C GLY A 76 -3.72 -4.97 24.14
N LEU A 77 -2.88 -4.83 25.18
CA LEU A 77 -2.27 -3.54 25.52
C LEU A 77 -1.37 -3.02 24.39
N PHE A 78 -0.57 -3.90 23.78
CA PHE A 78 0.26 -3.54 22.63
C PHE A 78 -0.57 -3.10 21.42
N MET A 79 -1.71 -3.74 21.17
CA MET A 79 -2.65 -3.32 20.13
C MET A 79 -3.22 -1.92 20.39
N VAL A 80 -3.60 -1.63 21.63
CA VAL A 80 -4.12 -0.31 22.01
C VAL A 80 -3.05 0.77 21.79
N ILE A 81 -1.80 0.51 22.18
CA ILE A 81 -0.67 1.43 21.97
C ILE A 81 -0.45 1.70 20.47
N MET A 82 -0.43 0.64 19.64
CA MET A 82 -0.29 0.78 18.20
C MET A 82 -1.49 1.50 17.54
N GLY A 83 -2.71 1.27 18.04
CA GLY A 83 -3.91 1.98 17.60
C GLY A 83 -3.85 3.47 17.92
N ILE A 84 -3.45 3.84 19.15
CA ILE A 84 -3.26 5.24 19.56
C ILE A 84 -2.15 5.91 18.74
N ASN A 85 -1.09 5.18 18.37
CA ASN A 85 -0.07 5.69 17.47
C ASN A 85 -0.64 6.06 16.07
N MET A 86 -1.61 5.29 15.55
CA MET A 86 -2.30 5.63 14.30
C MET A 86 -3.21 6.87 14.42
N LEU A 87 -3.72 7.23 15.61
CA LEU A 87 -4.44 8.49 15.82
C LEU A 87 -3.53 9.73 15.73
N GLY A 88 -2.22 9.56 15.63
CA GLY A 88 -1.29 10.65 15.33
C GLY A 88 -1.06 11.66 16.47
N TRP A 89 -1.69 11.46 17.63
CA TRP A 89 -1.51 12.25 18.85
C TRP A 89 -0.02 12.36 19.22
N ILE A 90 0.71 11.25 19.24
CA ILE A 90 2.09 11.20 19.75
C ILE A 90 3.07 11.37 18.57
N THR A 91 3.50 12.60 18.32
CA THR A 91 4.45 12.94 17.24
C THR A 91 5.80 12.22 17.37
N LEU A 92 6.15 11.75 18.57
CA LEU A 92 7.43 11.10 18.88
C LEU A 92 7.55 9.67 18.32
N LEU A 93 6.46 8.90 18.23
CA LEU A 93 6.49 7.54 17.63
C LEU A 93 6.51 7.57 16.10
N ARG A 94 6.12 8.68 15.48
CA ARG A 94 6.10 8.86 14.02
C ARG A 94 7.51 8.87 13.42
N LYS A 95 8.53 9.22 14.21
CA LYS A 95 9.95 9.19 13.82
C LYS A 95 10.53 7.77 13.72
N PHE A 96 9.85 6.77 14.28
CA PHE A 96 10.29 5.38 14.29
C PHE A 96 9.73 4.58 13.10
N GLN A 97 9.64 5.21 11.93
CA GLN A 97 9.40 4.48 10.68
C GLN A 97 10.72 3.91 10.20
N ILE A 98 10.91 2.60 10.40
CA ILE A 98 12.08 1.87 9.90
C ILE A 98 12.03 1.89 8.37
N ARG A 99 12.75 2.84 7.75
CA ARG A 99 13.00 2.84 6.31
C ARG A 99 13.88 1.64 5.97
N PHE A 100 13.36 0.69 5.20
CA PHE A 100 14.16 -0.44 4.73
C PHE A 100 15.34 0.08 3.88
N PRO A 101 16.55 -0.45 4.08
CA PRO A 101 17.73 0.02 3.35
C PRO A 101 17.53 -0.20 1.84
N GLN A 102 17.63 0.88 1.08
CA GLN A 102 17.31 0.93 -0.36
C GLN A 102 18.04 -0.14 -1.18
N ARG A 103 19.28 -0.48 -0.82
CA ARG A 103 20.07 -1.53 -1.49
C ARG A 103 19.43 -2.93 -1.41
N LEU A 104 18.67 -3.21 -0.36
CA LEU A 104 17.94 -4.47 -0.22
C LEU A 104 16.70 -4.44 -1.12
N THR A 105 15.98 -3.32 -1.14
CA THR A 105 14.81 -3.09 -2.00
C THR A 105 15.17 -3.13 -3.48
N ASP A 106 16.27 -2.50 -3.90
CA ASP A 106 16.70 -2.44 -5.30
C ASP A 106 17.13 -3.81 -5.83
N LYS A 107 17.85 -4.60 -5.01
CA LYS A 107 18.21 -5.99 -5.39
C LYS A 107 17.00 -6.90 -5.48
N ILE A 108 16.00 -6.70 -4.62
CA ILE A 108 14.74 -7.45 -4.64
C ILE A 108 13.85 -7.00 -5.81
N ASN A 109 13.84 -5.71 -6.17
CA ASN A 109 13.08 -5.16 -7.29
C ASN A 109 13.68 -5.54 -8.65
N LYS A 110 15.01 -5.56 -8.79
CA LYS A 110 15.71 -5.77 -10.07
C LYS A 110 15.63 -7.22 -10.57
N LYS A 111 15.46 -8.20 -9.67
CA LYS A 111 15.43 -9.64 -10.01
C LYS A 111 14.03 -10.26 -10.00
N ARG A 112 13.00 -9.50 -9.65
CA ARG A 112 11.68 -10.05 -9.30
C ARG A 112 10.53 -9.30 -9.97
N ARG A 113 10.69 -9.06 -11.28
CA ARG A 113 9.58 -8.66 -12.14
C ARG A 113 8.63 -9.85 -12.29
N ARG A 114 7.37 -9.58 -11.92
CA ARG A 114 6.14 -10.24 -12.39
C ARG A 114 6.07 -11.76 -12.24
N GLU A 115 5.51 -12.20 -11.12
CA GLU A 115 4.51 -13.29 -11.00
C GLU A 115 4.36 -13.64 -9.50
N ASN A 116 5.48 -13.83 -8.79
CA ASN A 116 5.47 -14.37 -7.41
C ASN A 116 5.53 -13.32 -6.28
N ARG A 117 5.39 -12.00 -6.56
CA ARG A 117 5.39 -10.96 -5.51
C ARG A 117 4.21 -11.13 -4.53
N PRO A 118 2.96 -11.32 -4.99
CA PRO A 118 1.81 -11.50 -4.10
C PRO A 118 2.00 -12.68 -3.14
N PHE A 119 2.57 -13.78 -3.63
CA PHE A 119 2.87 -14.96 -2.83
C PHE A 119 3.84 -14.68 -1.66
N PHE A 120 4.94 -13.95 -1.90
CA PHE A 120 5.87 -13.62 -0.80
C PHE A 120 5.29 -12.61 0.17
N VAL A 121 4.52 -11.63 -0.32
CA VAL A 121 3.82 -10.70 0.56
C VAL A 121 2.83 -11.47 1.44
N GLY A 122 2.16 -12.47 0.88
CA GLY A 122 1.33 -13.42 1.62
C GLY A 122 2.11 -14.22 2.66
N LEU A 123 3.31 -14.71 2.31
CA LEU A 123 4.17 -15.45 3.24
C LEU A 123 4.63 -14.58 4.42
N LEU A 124 4.96 -13.32 4.17
CA LEU A 124 5.37 -12.36 5.19
C LEU A 124 4.19 -11.87 6.05
N ASN A 125 2.96 -12.02 5.57
CA ASN A 125 1.77 -11.57 6.28
C ASN A 125 1.55 -12.31 7.60
N GLY A 126 2.00 -13.57 7.70
CA GLY A 126 2.03 -14.33 8.96
C GLY A 126 2.79 -13.64 10.09
N LEU A 127 3.77 -12.79 9.77
CA LEU A 127 4.58 -12.11 10.78
C LEU A 127 3.95 -10.80 11.26
N MET A 128 2.81 -10.37 10.69
CA MET A 128 2.18 -9.12 11.05
C MET A 128 1.31 -9.25 12.32
N PRO A 129 1.48 -8.38 13.33
CA PRO A 129 0.72 -8.44 14.57
C PRO A 129 -0.70 -7.88 14.37
N CYS A 130 -1.64 -8.67 13.85
CA CYS A 130 -3.06 -8.28 13.76
C CYS A 130 -3.95 -9.02 14.77
N GLY A 131 -5.01 -8.37 15.26
CA GLY A 131 -5.75 -8.80 16.47
C GLY A 131 -6.38 -10.18 16.36
N PRO A 132 -7.09 -10.47 15.24
CA PRO A 132 -7.62 -11.82 14.99
C PRO A 132 -6.52 -12.88 14.94
N MET A 133 -5.37 -12.56 14.35
CA MET A 133 -4.26 -13.49 14.20
C MET A 133 -3.53 -13.74 15.54
N GLN A 134 -3.32 -12.71 16.36
CA GLN A 134 -2.75 -12.86 17.71
C GLN A 134 -3.65 -13.72 18.61
N SER A 135 -4.96 -13.54 18.54
CA SER A 135 -5.92 -14.40 19.27
C SER A 135 -5.76 -15.87 18.89
N MET A 136 -5.63 -16.14 17.59
CA MET A 136 -5.44 -17.50 17.09
C MET A 136 -4.05 -18.06 17.41
N GLN A 137 -3.01 -17.23 17.44
CA GLN A 137 -1.64 -17.62 17.81
C GLN A 137 -1.59 -18.11 19.26
N ILE A 138 -2.34 -17.45 20.15
CA ILE A 138 -2.46 -17.86 21.55
C ILE A 138 -3.23 -19.17 21.66
N ILE A 139 -4.27 -19.40 20.84
CA ILE A 139 -4.98 -20.68 20.78
C ILE A 139 -4.05 -21.79 20.28
N ALA A 140 -3.27 -21.55 19.22
CA ALA A 140 -2.29 -22.50 18.71
C ALA A 140 -1.22 -22.82 19.75
N LEU A 141 -0.68 -21.82 20.44
CA LEU A 141 0.27 -21.99 21.54
C LEU A 141 -0.36 -22.78 22.72
N GLY A 142 -1.60 -22.46 23.07
CA GLY A 142 -2.36 -23.13 24.13
C GLY A 142 -2.70 -24.59 23.83
N SER A 143 -2.77 -24.96 22.54
CA SER A 143 -3.09 -26.32 22.10
C SER A 143 -2.04 -27.36 22.51
N GLY A 144 -0.81 -26.93 22.81
CA GLY A 144 0.26 -27.80 23.30
C GLY A 144 0.65 -28.93 22.33
N ASN A 145 0.26 -28.84 21.06
CA ASN A 145 0.58 -29.82 20.03
C ASN A 145 0.80 -29.11 18.67
N PRO A 146 1.91 -29.39 17.96
CA PRO A 146 2.22 -28.74 16.67
C PRO A 146 1.13 -28.94 15.61
N VAL A 147 0.55 -30.14 15.51
CA VAL A 147 -0.42 -30.50 14.49
C VAL A 147 -1.76 -29.80 14.75
N SER A 148 -2.22 -29.79 16.00
CA SER A 148 -3.45 -29.06 16.35
C SER A 148 -3.28 -27.55 16.22
N GLY A 149 -2.11 -27.01 16.57
CA GLY A 149 -1.76 -25.60 16.34
C GLY A 149 -1.76 -25.22 14.86
N ALA A 150 -1.18 -26.06 14.00
CA ALA A 150 -1.19 -25.87 12.55
C ALA A 150 -2.60 -25.96 11.95
N ALA A 151 -3.38 -26.97 12.36
CA ALA A 151 -4.75 -27.17 11.90
C ALA A 151 -5.68 -26.03 12.31
N ALA A 152 -5.54 -25.53 13.54
CA ALA A 152 -6.29 -24.38 14.04
C ALA A 152 -6.02 -23.14 13.17
N MET A 153 -4.75 -22.83 12.90
CA MET A 153 -4.37 -21.72 12.04
C MET A 153 -4.77 -21.88 10.58
N LEU A 154 -4.72 -23.11 10.07
CA LEU A 154 -5.15 -23.43 8.71
C LEU A 154 -6.64 -23.14 8.53
N MET A 155 -7.48 -23.65 9.45
CA MET A 155 -8.93 -23.42 9.42
C MET A 155 -9.27 -21.94 9.54
N PHE A 156 -8.58 -21.21 10.41
CA PHE A 156 -8.72 -19.75 10.51
C PHE A 156 -8.34 -19.07 9.19
N SER A 157 -7.19 -19.42 8.59
CA SER A 157 -6.75 -18.80 7.34
C SER A 157 -7.74 -19.08 6.20
N LEU A 158 -8.17 -20.34 6.02
CA LEU A 158 -9.17 -20.72 5.02
C LEU A 158 -10.50 -20.00 5.21
N GLY A 159 -10.96 -19.84 6.45
CA GLY A 159 -12.18 -19.07 6.76
C GLY A 159 -12.11 -17.60 6.34
N THR A 160 -10.91 -17.01 6.29
CA THR A 160 -10.73 -15.62 5.84
C THR A 160 -10.56 -15.46 4.33
N VAL A 161 -10.28 -16.53 3.58
CA VAL A 161 -10.08 -16.47 2.13
C VAL A 161 -11.33 -16.01 1.37
N PRO A 162 -12.56 -16.52 1.65
CA PRO A 162 -13.77 -16.08 0.96
C PRO A 162 -14.05 -14.59 1.16
N LEU A 163 -13.87 -14.07 2.38
CA LEU A 163 -14.02 -12.64 2.67
C LEU A 163 -13.02 -11.79 1.87
N MET A 164 -11.77 -12.26 1.77
CA MET A 164 -10.71 -11.54 1.05
C MET A 164 -10.87 -11.58 -0.47
N LEU A 165 -11.41 -12.67 -1.02
CA LEU A 165 -11.80 -12.76 -2.43
C LEU A 165 -13.03 -11.89 -2.71
N GLY A 166 -14.00 -11.83 -1.79
CA GLY A 166 -15.18 -10.98 -1.90
C GLY A 166 -14.84 -9.49 -2.05
N PHE A 167 -13.87 -8.98 -1.27
CA PHE A 167 -13.39 -7.60 -1.44
C PHE A 167 -12.77 -7.33 -2.82
N GLY A 168 -12.19 -8.33 -3.49
CA GLY A 168 -11.67 -8.19 -4.84
C GLY A 168 -12.76 -8.18 -5.93
N SER A 169 -13.95 -8.74 -5.64
CA SER A 169 -15.06 -8.83 -6.59
C SER A 169 -16.06 -7.66 -6.52
N LEU A 170 -16.18 -7.00 -5.36
CA LEU A 170 -17.08 -5.85 -5.21
C LEU A 170 -16.54 -4.59 -5.92
N ASP A 171 -15.23 -4.44 -6.01
CA ASP A 171 -14.62 -3.36 -6.81
C ASP A 171 -14.75 -3.61 -8.32
N THR A 172 -14.94 -4.86 -8.76
CA THR A 172 -15.19 -5.16 -10.19
C THR A 172 -16.62 -4.87 -10.62
N SER A 173 -17.61 -4.92 -9.73
CA SER A 173 -19.00 -4.54 -10.08
C SER A 173 -19.18 -3.03 -10.26
N GLU A 174 -18.33 -2.21 -9.63
CA GLU A 174 -18.26 -0.77 -9.92
C GLU A 174 -17.55 -0.51 -11.26
N ALA A 175 -16.57 -1.34 -11.63
CA ALA A 175 -15.86 -1.24 -12.92
C ALA A 175 -16.71 -1.71 -14.12
N GLU A 176 -17.58 -2.71 -13.93
CA GLU A 176 -18.39 -3.28 -15.02
C GLU A 176 -19.55 -2.35 -15.44
N ASN A 177 -19.95 -1.39 -14.60
CA ASN A 177 -20.95 -0.37 -14.98
C ASN A 177 -20.34 0.88 -15.63
N THR A 178 -19.01 1.02 -15.67
CA THR A 178 -18.34 2.14 -16.36
C THR A 178 -17.78 1.74 -17.74
N GLU A 179 -17.63 0.43 -18.01
CA GLU A 179 -17.07 -0.08 -19.26
C GLU A 179 -17.96 0.12 -20.52
N SER A 180 -19.23 0.54 -20.38
CA SER A 180 -20.06 0.83 -21.57
C SER A 180 -19.78 2.20 -22.20
N ASP A 181 -19.29 3.18 -21.44
CA ASP A 181 -19.31 4.58 -21.87
C ASP A 181 -17.98 5.32 -21.65
N ALA A 182 -16.81 4.74 -21.94
CA ALA A 182 -15.56 5.51 -21.96
C ALA A 182 -14.41 4.85 -22.74
N GLU A 183 -14.62 4.46 -23.99
CA GLU A 183 -13.49 4.30 -24.93
C GLU A 183 -13.12 5.69 -25.48
N LYS A 184 -12.52 6.51 -24.61
CA LYS A 184 -11.64 7.60 -25.02
C LYS A 184 -10.30 7.35 -24.34
N GLU A 185 -9.33 7.00 -25.16
CA GLU A 185 -7.91 7.04 -24.84
C GLU A 185 -7.56 8.49 -24.44
N GLU A 186 -7.81 8.86 -23.19
CA GLU A 186 -7.47 10.17 -22.66
C GLU A 186 -5.96 10.21 -22.44
N THR A 187 -5.29 10.98 -23.30
CA THR A 187 -3.83 11.18 -23.29
C THR A 187 -3.35 11.62 -21.92
N VAL A 188 -2.44 10.87 -21.31
CA VAL A 188 -1.70 11.30 -20.12
C VAL A 188 -0.96 12.59 -20.45
N VAL A 189 -1.27 13.66 -19.73
CA VAL A 189 -0.70 15.00 -20.00
C VAL A 189 0.48 15.24 -19.07
N TYR A 190 1.64 15.56 -19.66
CA TYR A 190 2.79 16.07 -18.94
C TYR A 190 3.00 17.53 -19.30
N GLU A 191 3.20 18.37 -18.28
CA GLU A 191 3.44 19.79 -18.45
C GLU A 191 4.71 20.20 -17.71
N THR A 192 5.41 21.20 -18.24
CA THR A 192 6.57 21.83 -17.59
C THR A 192 6.33 23.34 -17.59
N PRO A 193 5.59 23.87 -16.60
CA PRO A 193 5.20 25.27 -16.57
C PRO A 193 6.43 26.16 -16.40
N ALA A 194 6.36 27.36 -16.98
CA ALA A 194 7.36 28.39 -16.72
C ALA A 194 7.29 28.84 -15.26
N VAL A 195 8.45 29.13 -14.67
CA VAL A 195 8.54 29.73 -13.35
C VAL A 195 8.38 31.25 -13.50
N GLU A 196 7.35 31.81 -12.89
CA GLU A 196 7.08 33.25 -12.88
C GLU A 196 7.09 33.75 -11.45
N ASN A 197 7.90 34.77 -11.15
CA ASN A 197 8.03 35.34 -9.79
C ASN A 197 8.38 34.33 -8.68
N GLY A 198 9.06 33.22 -9.02
CA GLY A 198 9.40 32.17 -8.06
C GLY A 198 8.24 31.23 -7.72
N GLU A 199 7.16 31.26 -8.49
CA GLU A 199 6.05 30.32 -8.37
C GLU A 199 5.82 29.60 -9.70
N ILE A 200 5.32 28.37 -9.64
CA ILE A 200 4.69 27.69 -10.78
C ILE A 200 3.18 27.84 -10.67
N SER A 201 2.51 28.07 -11.80
CA SER A 201 1.06 28.23 -11.87
C SER A 201 0.45 27.19 -12.80
N ILE A 202 -0.54 26.46 -12.31
CA ILE A 202 -1.28 25.42 -13.04
C ILE A 202 -2.74 25.90 -13.17
N ASN A 203 -3.28 25.87 -14.39
CA ASN A 203 -4.66 26.29 -14.61
C ASN A 203 -5.65 25.21 -14.16
N ALA A 204 -6.46 25.49 -13.15
CA ALA A 204 -7.41 24.53 -12.59
C ALA A 204 -8.51 24.13 -13.58
N ASP A 205 -8.85 24.99 -14.55
CA ASP A 205 -9.88 24.71 -15.57
C ASP A 205 -9.42 23.63 -16.57
N THR A 206 -8.11 23.43 -16.70
CA THR A 206 -7.54 22.38 -17.57
C THR A 206 -7.51 21.01 -16.89
N LEU A 207 -7.79 20.94 -15.58
CA LEU A 207 -7.77 19.70 -14.83
C LEU A 207 -9.04 18.88 -15.08
N THR A 208 -8.84 17.58 -15.28
CA THR A 208 -9.91 16.60 -15.48
C THR A 208 -9.85 15.53 -14.38
N SER A 209 -10.71 14.52 -14.45
CA SER A 209 -10.63 13.33 -13.61
C SER A 209 -9.33 12.55 -13.82
N ASN A 210 -8.66 12.73 -14.96
CA ASN A 210 -7.33 12.17 -15.20
C ASN A 210 -6.24 13.13 -14.71
N PRO A 211 -5.22 12.60 -14.04
CA PRO A 211 -4.14 13.40 -13.51
C PRO A 211 -3.26 13.94 -14.63
N MET A 212 -2.92 15.21 -14.48
CA MET A 212 -1.86 15.90 -15.19
C MET A 212 -0.58 15.83 -14.36
N TYR A 213 0.54 15.51 -15.01
CA TYR A 213 1.84 15.40 -14.37
C TYR A 213 2.69 16.64 -14.64
N ILE A 214 2.97 17.41 -13.60
CA ILE A 214 3.70 18.68 -13.70
C ILE A 214 5.16 18.44 -13.33
N ASN A 215 6.08 18.72 -14.24
CA ASN A 215 7.52 18.60 -14.02
C ASN A 215 8.13 19.96 -13.69
N TYR A 216 9.04 19.96 -12.72
CA TYR A 216 9.85 21.10 -12.31
C TYR A 216 11.30 20.64 -12.10
N ASP A 217 12.25 21.32 -12.74
CA ASP A 217 13.68 21.03 -12.56
C ASP A 217 14.24 21.83 -11.38
N SER A 218 14.61 21.12 -10.32
CA SER A 218 15.35 21.69 -9.18
C SER A 218 16.83 21.36 -9.33
N ASN A 219 17.58 22.26 -9.99
CA ASN A 219 19.02 22.15 -10.19
C ASN A 219 19.48 20.79 -10.76
N GLY A 220 18.78 20.27 -11.77
CA GLY A 220 19.04 18.96 -12.39
C GLY A 220 18.33 17.77 -11.73
N THR A 221 17.52 18.00 -10.70
CA THR A 221 16.61 16.99 -10.12
C THR A 221 15.17 17.28 -10.54
N ASN A 222 14.57 16.37 -11.31
CA ASN A 222 13.17 16.50 -11.73
C ASN A 222 12.23 16.18 -10.55
N ILE A 223 11.49 17.19 -10.11
CA ILE A 223 10.38 17.06 -9.18
C ILE A 223 9.10 16.98 -10.02
N GLN A 224 8.32 15.92 -9.82
CA GLN A 224 7.03 15.77 -10.49
C GLN A 224 5.89 15.89 -9.50
N LEU A 225 4.84 16.63 -9.87
CA LEU A 225 3.59 16.78 -9.15
C LEU A 225 2.47 16.03 -9.88
N ILE A 226 1.41 15.70 -9.15
CA ILE A 226 0.14 15.20 -9.67
C ILE A 226 -0.90 16.29 -9.45
N ALA A 227 -1.46 16.82 -10.52
CA ALA A 227 -2.59 17.75 -10.51
C ALA A 227 -3.83 17.05 -11.07
N VAL A 228 -4.95 17.07 -10.35
CA VAL A 228 -6.17 16.39 -10.78
C VAL A 228 -7.42 17.12 -10.28
N LYS A 229 -8.54 16.95 -10.97
CA LYS A 229 -9.85 17.36 -10.47
C LYS A 229 -10.48 16.18 -9.74
N GLY A 230 -10.73 16.34 -8.43
CA GLY A 230 -11.40 15.33 -7.62
C GLY A 230 -12.82 15.05 -8.11
N SER A 231 -13.40 13.95 -7.63
CA SER A 231 -14.80 13.57 -7.91
C SER A 231 -15.81 14.61 -7.42
N ASP A 232 -15.42 15.40 -6.41
CA ASP A 232 -16.14 16.56 -5.88
C ASP A 232 -16.01 17.84 -6.74
N GLY A 233 -15.20 17.80 -7.80
CA GLY A 233 -14.90 18.94 -8.66
C GLY A 233 -13.79 19.85 -8.13
N THR A 234 -13.21 19.56 -6.97
CA THR A 234 -12.14 20.37 -6.36
C THR A 234 -10.80 20.10 -7.05
N PRO A 235 -10.04 21.13 -7.45
CA PRO A 235 -8.69 20.94 -7.99
C PRO A 235 -7.70 20.59 -6.86
N ARG A 236 -6.95 19.52 -7.07
CA ARG A 236 -6.08 18.88 -6.09
C ARG A 236 -4.65 18.79 -6.61
N LEU A 237 -3.68 18.99 -5.72
CA LEU A 237 -2.25 18.92 -6.05
C LEU A 237 -1.48 18.13 -4.98
N SER A 238 -0.50 17.34 -5.42
CA SER A 238 0.45 16.64 -4.55
C SER A 238 1.76 16.39 -5.26
N LEU A 239 2.81 16.03 -4.53
CA LEU A 239 4.04 15.47 -5.10
C LEU A 239 3.78 14.05 -5.63
N ASN A 240 4.35 13.72 -6.79
CA ASN A 240 4.30 12.39 -7.37
C ASN A 240 5.30 11.42 -6.71
N THR A 241 5.27 11.34 -5.38
CA THR A 241 6.04 10.40 -4.57
C THR A 241 5.39 10.17 -3.21
N CYS A 242 5.91 9.25 -2.39
CA CYS A 242 5.40 9.00 -1.04
C CYS A 242 6.51 8.87 0.00
N GLN A 243 6.18 9.11 1.27
CA GLN A 243 7.16 9.16 2.37
C GLN A 243 7.87 7.83 2.63
N VAL A 244 7.23 6.74 2.23
CA VAL A 244 7.68 5.36 2.48
C VAL A 244 8.63 4.88 1.39
N CYS A 245 8.33 5.17 0.12
CA CYS A 245 9.11 4.65 -1.01
C CYS A 245 10.20 5.60 -1.47
N ASN A 246 10.08 6.90 -1.21
CA ASN A 246 11.08 7.85 -1.62
C ASN A 246 12.46 7.57 -0.97
N PRO A 247 13.57 7.94 -1.64
CA PRO A 247 13.66 8.42 -3.01
C PRO A 247 13.80 7.34 -4.09
N SER A 248 13.30 6.10 -3.92
CA SER A 248 13.47 5.00 -4.90
C SER A 248 13.15 5.43 -6.35
N PRO A 249 13.87 4.92 -7.36
CA PRO A 249 13.70 5.34 -8.76
C PRO A 249 12.28 5.16 -9.30
N ARG A 250 11.54 4.21 -8.74
CA ARG A 250 10.15 3.94 -9.11
C ARG A 250 9.12 4.49 -8.13
N ALA A 251 9.53 5.31 -7.15
CA ALA A 251 8.65 5.86 -6.13
C ALA A 251 7.78 7.00 -6.68
N TYR A 252 6.98 6.69 -7.69
CA TYR A 252 6.04 7.58 -8.36
C TYR A 252 4.76 6.83 -8.71
N PHE A 253 3.69 7.56 -8.92
CA PHE A 253 2.36 7.06 -9.26
C PHE A 253 2.09 7.25 -10.76
N LYS A 254 1.44 6.25 -11.36
CA LYS A 254 0.84 6.36 -12.69
C LYS A 254 -0.66 6.13 -12.58
N GLU A 255 -1.44 6.88 -13.34
CA GLU A 255 -2.84 6.60 -13.58
C GLU A 255 -2.97 5.25 -14.30
N GLN A 256 -3.87 4.40 -13.79
CA GLN A 256 -4.28 3.13 -14.38
C GLN A 256 -5.76 2.88 -14.01
N ASN A 257 -6.66 2.94 -14.99
CA ASN A 257 -8.10 2.65 -14.85
C ASN A 257 -8.80 3.48 -13.75
N GLY A 258 -8.63 4.80 -13.77
CA GLY A 258 -9.19 5.75 -12.81
C GLY A 258 -8.50 5.75 -11.45
N ARG A 259 -7.35 5.08 -11.30
CA ARG A 259 -6.64 4.93 -10.02
C ARG A 259 -5.16 5.27 -10.14
N LEU A 260 -4.57 5.77 -9.05
CA LEU A 260 -3.14 6.05 -8.96
C LEU A 260 -2.39 4.84 -8.40
N VAL A 261 -1.52 4.24 -9.21
CA VAL A 261 -0.75 3.04 -8.87
C VAL A 261 0.72 3.39 -8.69
N CYS A 262 1.25 3.13 -7.48
CA CYS A 262 2.67 3.33 -7.18
C CYS A 262 3.55 2.32 -7.94
N GLN A 263 4.48 2.82 -8.74
CA GLN A 263 5.34 2.01 -9.60
C GLN A 263 6.47 1.28 -8.85
N ASN A 264 6.68 1.57 -7.56
CA ASN A 264 7.63 0.91 -6.69
C ASN A 264 7.01 -0.25 -5.91
N CYS A 265 5.92 0.03 -5.18
CA CYS A 265 5.31 -0.92 -4.24
C CYS A 265 3.97 -1.51 -4.72
N GLY A 266 3.33 -0.92 -5.72
CA GLY A 266 2.02 -1.36 -6.22
C GLY A 266 0.83 -0.95 -5.34
N ASN A 267 1.02 -0.09 -4.33
CA ASN A 267 -0.12 0.48 -3.61
C ASN A 267 -0.97 1.32 -4.56
N VAL A 268 -2.28 1.26 -4.36
CA VAL A 268 -3.26 1.91 -5.23
C VAL A 268 -4.12 2.86 -4.42
N PHE A 269 -4.36 4.02 -5.01
CA PHE A 269 -5.09 5.11 -4.41
C PHE A 269 -6.12 5.65 -5.40
N THR A 270 -7.18 6.25 -4.89
CA THR A 270 -8.10 7.03 -5.72
C THR A 270 -7.44 8.35 -6.08
N THR A 271 -7.85 8.97 -7.19
CA THR A 271 -7.43 10.34 -7.54
C THR A 271 -7.84 11.35 -6.45
N ASP A 272 -8.93 11.09 -5.74
CA ASP A 272 -9.34 11.88 -4.58
C ASP A 272 -8.31 11.89 -3.44
N SER A 273 -7.44 10.87 -3.31
CA SER A 273 -6.41 10.90 -2.27
C SER A 273 -5.35 12.01 -2.48
N VAL A 274 -5.25 12.58 -3.69
CA VAL A 274 -4.31 13.65 -4.05
C VAL A 274 -4.62 14.88 -3.21
N GLY A 275 -3.63 15.36 -2.46
CA GLY A 275 -3.73 16.62 -1.70
C GLY A 275 -4.61 16.57 -0.44
N GLU A 276 -5.31 15.47 -0.15
CA GLU A 276 -6.14 15.35 1.06
C GLU A 276 -5.47 14.54 2.18
N THR A 277 -4.88 13.39 1.84
CA THR A 277 -4.35 12.48 2.87
C THR A 277 -2.87 12.72 3.09
N THR A 278 -2.50 13.07 4.33
CA THR A 278 -1.10 13.33 4.68
C THR A 278 -0.38 12.07 5.14
N GLY A 279 0.70 11.74 4.43
CA GLY A 279 1.74 10.82 4.87
C GLY A 279 1.53 9.34 4.58
N GLY A 280 2.55 8.56 4.96
CA GLY A 280 2.62 7.13 4.64
C GLY A 280 2.86 6.88 3.14
N CYS A 281 2.04 6.00 2.56
CA CYS A 281 2.17 5.58 1.16
C CYS A 281 1.37 6.43 0.17
N ASN A 282 0.56 7.38 0.63
CA ASN A 282 -0.22 8.28 -0.23
C ASN A 282 0.70 9.22 -1.03
N PRO A 283 0.24 9.76 -2.18
CA PRO A 283 0.89 10.91 -2.81
C PRO A 283 1.15 12.01 -1.79
N MET A 284 2.39 12.52 -1.75
CA MET A 284 2.81 13.37 -0.66
C MET A 284 2.20 14.76 -0.79
N TYR A 285 1.51 15.18 0.26
CA TYR A 285 0.95 16.52 0.36
C TYR A 285 2.02 17.60 0.20
N ILE A 286 1.65 18.68 -0.49
CA ILE A 286 2.39 19.93 -0.60
C ILE A 286 1.41 21.08 -0.39
N ASP A 287 1.86 22.15 0.25
CA ASP A 287 1.07 23.37 0.36
C ASP A 287 1.00 24.08 -1.01
N TYR A 288 -0.20 24.53 -1.38
CA TYR A 288 -0.44 25.30 -2.59
C TYR A 288 -1.57 26.30 -2.36
N LYS A 289 -1.58 27.40 -3.12
CA LYS A 289 -2.69 28.36 -3.11
C LYS A 289 -3.60 28.06 -4.30
N ASN A 290 -4.91 28.10 -4.08
CA ASN A 290 -5.91 28.08 -5.13
C ASN A 290 -6.57 29.46 -5.19
N THR A 291 -6.21 30.28 -6.16
CA THR A 291 -6.72 31.65 -6.31
C THR A 291 -6.99 31.90 -7.78
N ASP A 292 -8.14 32.52 -8.10
CA ASP A 292 -8.54 32.86 -9.47
C ASP A 292 -8.47 31.69 -10.47
N GLY A 293 -8.86 30.48 -10.03
CA GLY A 293 -8.84 29.29 -10.88
C GLY A 293 -7.43 28.77 -11.19
N LYS A 294 -6.41 29.17 -10.43
CA LYS A 294 -5.03 28.70 -10.59
C LYS A 294 -4.50 28.08 -9.31
N LEU A 295 -3.86 26.93 -9.45
CA LEU A 295 -3.06 26.32 -8.40
C LEU A 295 -1.63 26.87 -8.49
N THR A 296 -1.15 27.51 -7.43
CA THR A 296 0.19 28.09 -7.37
C THR A 296 1.01 27.46 -6.26
N VAL A 297 2.27 27.15 -6.59
CA VAL A 297 3.25 26.56 -5.67
C VAL A 297 4.57 27.33 -5.75
N SER A 298 5.15 27.62 -4.59
CA SER A 298 6.47 28.22 -4.47
C SER A 298 7.56 27.25 -4.91
N VAL A 299 8.46 27.70 -5.79
CA VAL A 299 9.61 26.88 -6.21
C VAL A 299 10.59 26.67 -5.06
N ALA A 300 10.69 27.63 -4.13
CA ALA A 300 11.53 27.48 -2.95
C ALA A 300 11.03 26.34 -2.04
N ASP A 301 9.71 26.14 -1.97
CA ASP A 301 9.13 25.01 -1.24
C ASP A 301 9.39 23.70 -1.99
N LEU A 302 9.23 23.69 -3.32
CA LEU A 302 9.54 22.51 -4.16
C LEU A 302 10.99 22.08 -4.01
N ASP A 303 11.94 23.02 -4.02
CA ASP A 303 13.37 22.72 -3.90
C ASP A 303 13.70 21.97 -2.59
N THR A 304 12.92 22.16 -1.51
CA THR A 304 13.10 21.39 -0.26
C THR A 304 12.82 19.89 -0.41
N TYR A 305 12.11 19.48 -1.47
CA TYR A 305 11.76 18.09 -1.76
C TYR A 305 12.74 17.41 -2.73
N ALA A 306 13.75 18.10 -3.27
CA ALA A 306 14.67 17.55 -4.27
C ALA A 306 15.30 16.21 -3.84
N ASP A 307 15.73 16.08 -2.58
CA ASP A 307 16.30 14.85 -2.02
C ASP A 307 15.35 13.63 -2.13
N GLN A 308 14.04 13.87 -2.15
CA GLN A 308 13.02 12.83 -2.26
C GLN A 308 12.87 12.32 -3.70
N PHE A 309 13.36 13.08 -4.68
CA PHE A 309 13.34 12.77 -6.11
C PHE A 309 14.74 12.42 -6.65
N ALA A 310 15.77 12.40 -5.79
CA ALA A 310 17.18 12.27 -6.19
C ALA A 310 17.54 11.02 -7.03
N SER A 311 16.71 9.97 -7.06
CA SER A 311 16.93 8.81 -7.93
C SER A 311 15.84 8.56 -8.97
N TRP A 312 15.00 9.56 -9.25
CA TRP A 312 13.87 9.50 -10.17
C TRP A 312 14.18 8.81 -11.52
N ASP A 313 13.35 7.82 -11.88
CA ASP A 313 13.35 7.11 -13.18
C ASP A 313 11.93 7.11 -13.79
N GLY A 314 11.11 8.09 -13.39
CA GLY A 314 9.73 8.24 -13.86
C GLY A 314 9.64 9.00 -15.20
N PRO A 315 8.49 8.93 -15.88
CA PRO A 315 8.27 9.64 -17.14
C PRO A 315 8.30 11.16 -16.94
N VAL A 316 8.80 11.88 -17.93
CA VAL A 316 8.93 13.35 -17.95
C VAL A 316 8.30 13.94 -19.23
N LYS A 317 7.68 13.10 -20.07
CA LYS A 317 7.16 13.42 -21.41
C LYS A 317 5.77 12.87 -21.59
#